data_AF-A0A4R3VR70-F1
#
_entry.id   AF-A0A4R3VR70-F1
#
_cell.length_a   1.000
_cell.length_b   1.000
_cell.length_c   1.000
_cell.angle_alpha   90.00
_cell.angle_beta   90.00
_cell.angle_gamma   90.00
#
_symmetry.space_group_name_H-M   'P 1'
#
loop_
_entity.id
_entity.type
_entity.pdbx_description
1 polymer ?
#
loop_
_entity_poly.entity_id
_entity_poly.type
_entity_poly.pdbx_seq_one_letter_code
_entity_poly.pdbx_strand_id
1 'polypeptide(L)'
;MRILLLLMLLQSVQLVANDKYQVYRKNLAIAPNDTALCFRMIEELAKQKNDDKAMGYWGAYTMISANHVFSPIQKLQSFNKGKDALEKAIVQIPKDVELRYVRYAIQISIPKFLGYKNYKQIENG
;
A
#
# COMPACT_ATOMS: atom_id res chain seq x y z
N MET A 1 -11.97 -2.00 42.78
CA MET A 1 -10.83 -2.36 41.88
C MET A 1 -11.26 -3.15 40.65
N ARG A 2 -12.14 -4.17 40.74
CA ARG A 2 -12.62 -4.94 39.55
C ARG A 2 -13.26 -4.09 38.44
N ILE A 3 -14.14 -3.15 38.79
CA ILE A 3 -14.80 -2.25 37.82
C ILE A 3 -13.79 -1.28 37.17
N LEU A 4 -12.79 -0.82 37.94
CA LEU A 4 -11.73 0.05 37.43
C LEU A 4 -10.83 -0.68 36.42
N LEU A 5 -10.52 -1.95 36.68
CA LEU A 5 -9.78 -2.82 35.76
C LEU A 5 -10.58 -3.10 34.48
N LEU A 6 -11.89 -3.32 34.58
CA LEU A 6 -12.77 -3.48 33.42
C LEU A 6 -12.86 -2.21 32.57
N LEU A 7 -12.92 -1.03 33.20
CA LEU A 7 -12.90 0.26 32.49
C LEU A 7 -11.55 0.53 31.80
N MET A 8 -10.43 0.19 32.44
CA MET A 8 -9.09 0.26 31.82
C MET A 8 -8.96 -0.70 30.63
N LEU A 9 -9.53 -1.91 30.74
CA LEU A 9 -9.55 -2.88 29.63
C LEU A 9 -10.39 -2.38 28.46
N LEU A 10 -11.57 -1.79 28.70
CA LEU A 10 -12.41 -1.23 27.63
C LEU A 10 -11.74 -0.08 26.88
N GLN A 11 -10.94 0.75 27.55
CA GLN A 11 -10.21 1.85 26.90
C GLN A 11 -9.12 1.35 25.95
N SER A 12 -8.47 0.22 26.27
CA SER A 12 -7.44 -0.36 25.40
C SER A 12 -8.00 -0.86 24.06
N VAL A 13 -9.28 -1.28 24.02
CA VAL A 13 -9.95 -1.78 22.81
C VAL A 13 -10.15 -0.66 21.78
N GLN A 14 -10.42 0.57 22.22
CA GLN A 14 -10.66 1.69 21.30
C GLN A 14 -9.39 2.14 20.55
N LEU A 15 -8.20 1.96 21.14
CA LEU A 15 -6.93 2.29 20.48
C LEU A 15 -6.61 1.36 19.30
N VAL A 16 -7.03 0.10 19.36
CA VAL A 16 -6.85 -0.89 18.27
C VAL A 16 -7.75 -0.57 17.07
N ALA A 17 -8.88 0.12 17.29
CA ALA A 17 -9.86 0.42 16.24
C ALA A 17 -9.44 1.59 15.32
N ASN A 18 -8.52 2.46 15.73
CA ASN A 18 -8.10 3.62 14.96
C ASN A 18 -6.92 3.31 14.03
N ASP A 19 -7.11 2.37 13.11
CA ASP A 19 -6.11 2.07 12.09
C ASP A 19 -6.13 3.11 10.96
N LYS A 20 -5.17 4.04 11.03
CA LYS A 20 -4.93 5.10 10.03
C LYS A 20 -4.94 4.59 8.58
N TYR A 21 -4.49 3.36 8.30
CA TYR A 21 -4.35 2.85 6.93
C TYR A 21 -5.52 1.99 6.48
N GLN A 22 -6.54 1.81 7.31
CA GLN A 22 -7.69 0.96 6.99
C GLN A 22 -8.38 1.37 5.68
N VAL A 23 -8.53 2.68 5.45
CA VAL A 23 -9.13 3.22 4.22
C VAL A 23 -8.28 2.85 2.99
N TYR A 24 -6.97 3.08 3.06
CA TYR A 24 -6.05 2.76 1.97
C TYR A 24 -6.00 1.26 1.68
N ARG A 25 -6.05 0.42 2.71
CA ARG A 25 -6.08 -1.04 2.56
C ARG A 25 -7.33 -1.52 1.85
N LYS A 26 -8.51 -1.07 2.29
CA LYS A 26 -9.81 -1.47 1.72
C LYS A 26 -9.94 -1.08 0.25
N ASN A 27 -9.45 0.10 -0.10
CA ASN A 27 -9.61 0.66 -1.44
C ASN A 27 -8.65 0.04 -2.48
N LEU A 28 -7.61 -0.70 -2.07
CA LEU A 28 -6.66 -1.34 -3.01
C LEU A 28 -7.33 -2.33 -3.97
N ALA A 29 -8.35 -3.05 -3.51
CA ALA A 29 -9.07 -4.03 -4.35
C ALA A 29 -10.02 -3.35 -5.35
N ILE A 30 -10.46 -2.13 -5.07
CA ILE A 30 -11.44 -1.38 -5.87
C ILE A 30 -10.71 -0.53 -6.93
N ALA A 31 -9.58 0.05 -6.55
CA ALA A 31 -8.82 1.00 -7.36
C ALA A 31 -8.43 0.55 -8.77
N PRO A 32 -8.17 -0.74 -9.08
CA PRO A 32 -7.92 -1.17 -10.45
C PRO A 32 -9.06 -0.89 -11.43
N ASN A 33 -10.29 -0.76 -10.93
CA ASN A 33 -11.51 -0.55 -11.72
C ASN A 33 -12.17 0.82 -11.47
N ASP A 34 -11.62 1.63 -10.57
CA ASP A 34 -12.13 2.97 -10.24
C ASP A 34 -11.02 4.01 -10.35
N THR A 35 -11.00 4.69 -11.49
CA THR A 35 -10.04 5.74 -11.82
C THR A 35 -10.04 6.86 -10.78
N ALA A 36 -11.22 7.37 -10.42
CA ALA A 36 -11.35 8.51 -9.53
C ALA A 36 -10.89 8.16 -8.12
N LEU A 37 -11.26 6.98 -7.61
CA LEU A 37 -10.77 6.47 -6.34
C LEU A 37 -9.25 6.31 -6.35
N CYS A 38 -8.69 5.69 -7.39
CA CYS A 38 -7.25 5.47 -7.51
C CYS A 38 -6.48 6.80 -7.40
N PHE A 39 -6.85 7.81 -8.18
CA PHE A 39 -6.16 9.10 -8.17
C PHE A 39 -6.40 9.91 -6.89
N ARG A 40 -7.58 9.82 -6.26
CA ARG A 40 -7.81 10.43 -4.94
C ARG A 40 -6.88 9.85 -3.87
N MET A 41 -6.72 8.53 -3.82
CA MET A 41 -5.80 7.89 -2.87
C MET A 41 -4.35 8.33 -3.11
N ILE A 42 -3.91 8.44 -4.38
CA ILE A 42 -2.59 8.98 -4.72
C ILE A 42 -2.41 10.41 -4.18
N GLU A 43 -3.40 11.28 -4.37
CA GLU A 43 -3.33 12.66 -3.91
C GLU A 43 -3.28 12.78 -2.38
N GLU A 44 -4.13 12.03 -1.67
CA GLU A 44 -4.16 12.02 -0.21
C GLU A 44 -2.87 11.49 0.40
N LEU A 45 -2.35 10.38 -0.13
CA LEU A 45 -1.11 9.77 0.35
C LEU A 45 0.11 10.66 0.04
N ALA A 46 0.11 11.38 -1.09
CA ALA A 46 1.19 12.31 -1.45
C ALA A 46 1.38 13.46 -0.45
N LYS A 47 0.38 13.75 0.39
CA LYS A 47 0.45 14.76 1.47
C LYS A 47 1.23 14.25 2.69
N GLN A 48 1.49 12.94 2.78
CA GLN A 48 2.09 12.27 3.93
C GLN A 48 3.53 11.81 3.67
N LYS A 49 4.35 12.66 3.06
CA LYS A 49 5.70 12.27 2.56
C LYS A 49 6.69 11.79 3.63
N ASN A 50 6.47 12.14 4.89
CA ASN A 50 7.31 11.75 6.02
C ASN A 50 6.87 10.43 6.68
N ASP A 51 5.92 9.73 6.07
CA ASP A 51 5.36 8.47 6.55
C ASP A 51 5.67 7.37 5.54
N ASP A 52 6.64 6.50 5.88
CA ASP A 52 7.11 5.45 4.98
C ASP A 52 6.00 4.48 4.57
N LYS A 53 5.07 4.18 5.48
CA LYS A 53 3.94 3.30 5.17
C LYS A 53 2.95 3.96 4.23
N ALA A 54 2.70 5.26 4.41
CA ALA A 54 1.90 6.04 3.46
C ALA A 54 2.58 6.09 2.08
N MET A 55 3.91 6.21 2.02
CA MET A 55 4.67 6.17 0.76
C MET A 55 4.63 4.78 0.10
N GLY A 56 4.60 3.70 0.89
CA GLY A 56 4.38 2.35 0.38
C GLY A 56 3.01 2.21 -0.28
N TYR A 57 1.96 2.67 0.40
CA TYR A 57 0.61 2.73 -0.17
C TYR A 57 0.56 3.61 -1.42
N TRP A 58 1.20 4.78 -1.39
CA TRP A 58 1.27 5.67 -2.54
C TRP A 58 1.92 4.98 -3.74
N GLY A 59 2.99 4.22 -3.49
CA GLY A 59 3.64 3.37 -4.49
C GLY A 59 2.66 2.37 -5.10
N ALA A 60 1.94 1.62 -4.27
CA ALA A 60 0.94 0.65 -4.71
C ALA A 60 -0.15 1.27 -5.60
N TYR A 61 -0.77 2.38 -5.17
CA TYR A 61 -1.77 3.08 -5.98
C TYR A 61 -1.18 3.66 -7.28
N THR A 62 0.07 4.14 -7.24
CA THR A 62 0.77 4.61 -8.44
C THR A 62 0.99 3.47 -9.44
N MET A 63 1.28 2.25 -8.99
CA MET A 63 1.34 1.07 -9.87
C MET A 63 -0.03 0.74 -10.46
N ILE A 64 -1.08 0.77 -9.64
CA ILE A 64 -2.47 0.50 -10.06
C ILE A 64 -2.94 1.53 -11.10
N SER A 65 -2.47 2.77 -11.04
CA SER A 65 -2.81 3.81 -12.01
C SER A 65 -2.44 3.45 -13.47
N ALA A 66 -1.55 2.48 -13.68
CA ALA A 66 -1.26 1.93 -15.01
C ALA A 66 -2.49 1.31 -15.70
N ASN A 67 -3.50 0.87 -14.95
CA ASN A 67 -4.78 0.42 -15.53
C ASN A 67 -5.57 1.57 -16.16
N HIS A 68 -5.36 2.79 -15.70
CA HIS A 68 -6.19 3.97 -16.02
C HIS A 68 -5.58 4.89 -17.08
N VAL A 69 -4.34 4.65 -17.50
CA VAL A 69 -3.68 5.40 -18.56
C VAL A 69 -3.66 4.60 -19.87
N PHE A 70 -3.76 5.30 -21.01
CA PHE A 70 -3.88 4.65 -22.32
C PHE A 70 -2.52 4.23 -22.90
N SER A 71 -1.51 5.10 -22.82
CA SER A 71 -0.21 4.90 -23.47
C SER A 71 0.61 3.80 -22.78
N PRO A 72 1.16 2.81 -23.52
CA PRO A 72 2.05 1.78 -22.96
C PRO A 72 3.26 2.35 -22.23
N ILE A 73 3.81 3.47 -22.73
CA ILE A 73 4.93 4.17 -22.10
C ILE A 73 4.51 4.71 -20.73
N GLN A 74 3.34 5.35 -20.66
CA GLN A 74 2.81 5.88 -19.40
C GLN A 74 2.47 4.76 -18.41
N LYS A 75 1.91 3.63 -18.89
CA LYS A 75 1.67 2.45 -18.07
C LYS A 75 2.95 1.96 -17.41
N LEU A 76 4.02 1.82 -18.19
CA LEU A 76 5.31 1.37 -17.70
C LEU A 76 5.96 2.38 -16.75
N GLN A 77 5.85 3.68 -17.04
CA GLN A 77 6.34 4.75 -16.17
C GLN A 77 5.63 4.75 -14.81
N SER A 78 4.29 4.71 -14.79
CA SER A 78 3.51 4.62 -13.56
C SER A 78 3.84 3.37 -12.76
N PHE A 79 3.94 2.22 -13.44
CA PHE A 79 4.32 0.96 -12.80
C PHE A 79 5.70 1.04 -12.13
N ASN A 80 6.73 1.48 -12.86
CA ASN A 80 8.08 1.55 -12.30
C ASN A 80 8.20 2.59 -11.18
N LYS A 81 7.59 3.77 -11.35
CA LYS A 81 7.57 4.81 -10.31
C LYS A 81 6.94 4.31 -9.02
N GLY A 82 5.80 3.61 -9.13
CA GLY A 82 5.11 3.05 -7.97
C GLY A 82 5.90 1.91 -7.32
N LYS A 83 6.50 1.04 -8.14
CA LYS A 83 7.36 -0.06 -7.68
C LYS A 83 8.52 0.46 -6.85
N ASP A 84 9.25 1.45 -7.36
CA ASP A 84 10.43 1.99 -6.68
C ASP A 84 10.05 2.61 -5.32
N ALA A 85 8.89 3.27 -5.23
CA ALA A 85 8.39 3.83 -3.98
C ALA A 85 7.96 2.74 -2.97
N LEU A 86 7.26 1.70 -3.43
CA LEU A 86 6.85 0.58 -2.57
C LEU A 86 8.05 -0.20 -2.04
N GLU A 87 9.02 -0.52 -2.91
CA GLU A 87 10.25 -1.21 -2.50
C GLU A 87 11.06 -0.36 -1.52
N LYS A 88 11.19 0.94 -1.77
CA LYS A 88 11.86 1.85 -0.84
C LYS A 88 11.18 1.86 0.53
N ALA A 89 9.85 1.93 0.58
CA ALA A 89 9.11 1.88 1.84
C ALA A 89 9.34 0.56 2.60
N ILE A 90 9.31 -0.58 1.91
CA ILE A 90 9.57 -1.89 2.52
C ILE A 90 10.97 -1.95 3.14
N VAL A 91 11.98 -1.39 2.47
CA VAL A 91 13.36 -1.31 3.02
C VAL A 91 13.43 -0.43 4.27
N GLN A 92 12.68 0.68 4.33
CA GLN A 92 12.68 1.57 5.50
C GLN A 92 11.94 0.97 6.70
N ILE A 93 10.86 0.22 6.45
CA ILE A 93 10.05 -0.40 7.50
C ILE A 93 9.95 -1.93 7.32
N PRO A 94 11.07 -2.67 7.44
CA PRO A 94 11.14 -4.09 7.12
C PRO A 94 10.36 -4.98 8.09
N LYS A 95 9.75 -4.44 9.16
CA LYS A 95 8.86 -5.22 10.04
C LYS A 95 7.39 -5.09 9.66
N ASP A 96 7.05 -4.22 8.72
CA ASP A 96 5.67 -4.03 8.27
C ASP A 96 5.25 -5.18 7.33
N VAL A 97 4.50 -6.13 7.89
CA VAL A 97 3.97 -7.29 7.15
C VAL A 97 2.93 -6.88 6.10
N GLU A 98 2.28 -5.74 6.30
CA GLU A 98 1.19 -5.27 5.45
C GLU A 98 1.71 -4.77 4.10
N LEU A 99 2.79 -3.97 4.06
CA LEU A 99 3.40 -3.56 2.79
C LEU A 99 3.98 -4.75 2.01
N ARG A 100 4.51 -5.77 2.70
CA ARG A 100 4.91 -7.02 2.07
C ARG A 100 3.73 -7.76 1.44
N TYR A 101 2.60 -7.80 2.13
CA TYR A 101 1.37 -8.35 1.58
C TYR A 101 0.88 -7.55 0.37
N VAL A 102 0.90 -6.22 0.43
CA VAL A 102 0.54 -5.34 -0.70
C VAL A 102 1.42 -5.61 -1.90
N ARG A 103 2.75 -5.68 -1.70
CA ARG A 103 3.70 -6.06 -2.76
C ARG A 103 3.36 -7.43 -3.36
N TYR A 104 3.15 -8.44 -2.52
CA TYR A 104 2.79 -9.78 -2.98
C TYR A 104 1.49 -9.77 -3.81
N ALA A 105 0.46 -9.07 -3.33
CA ALA A 105 -0.82 -8.94 -4.02
C ALA A 105 -0.65 -8.31 -5.41
N ILE A 106 0.17 -7.27 -5.55
CA ILE A 106 0.49 -6.65 -6.85
C ILE A 106 1.28 -7.63 -7.72
N GLN A 107 2.32 -8.27 -7.18
CA GLN A 107 3.14 -9.22 -7.92
C GLN A 107 2.28 -10.31 -8.55
N ILE A 108 1.33 -10.90 -7.84
CA ILE A 108 0.49 -11.98 -8.39
C ILE A 108 -0.55 -11.48 -9.41
N SER A 109 -0.97 -10.21 -9.33
CA SER A 109 -2.01 -9.64 -10.18
C SER A 109 -1.51 -9.01 -11.48
N ILE A 110 -0.19 -8.91 -11.68
CA ILE A 110 0.40 -8.34 -12.92
C ILE A 110 0.96 -9.40 -13.90
N PRO A 111 1.09 -9.05 -15.19
CA PRO A 111 1.76 -9.90 -16.19
C PRO A 111 3.22 -10.22 -15.85
N LYS A 112 3.65 -11.45 -16.16
CA LYS A 112 5.01 -11.94 -15.86
C LYS A 112 6.12 -11.10 -16.53
N PHE A 113 5.88 -10.58 -17.73
CA PHE A 113 6.88 -9.82 -18.49
C PHE A 113 7.30 -8.50 -17.84
N LEU A 114 6.53 -8.00 -16.86
CA LEU A 114 6.92 -6.80 -16.09
C LEU A 114 8.04 -7.06 -15.07
N GLY A 115 8.47 -8.31 -14.91
CA GLY A 115 9.69 -8.65 -14.16
C GLY A 115 9.63 -8.42 -12.65
N TYR A 116 8.44 -8.17 -12.07
CA TYR A 116 8.29 -7.94 -10.63
C TYR A 116 8.16 -9.23 -9.81
N LYS A 117 7.97 -10.38 -10.48
CA LYS A 117 7.82 -11.70 -9.83
C LYS A 117 9.16 -12.35 -9.43
N ASN A 118 10.23 -11.57 -9.25
CA ASN A 118 11.56 -12.10 -9.00
C ASN A 118 11.74 -12.55 -7.53
N TYR A 119 12.03 -13.84 -7.35
CA TYR A 119 12.24 -14.53 -6.07
C TYR A 119 13.23 -13.82 -5.13
N LYS A 120 14.30 -13.22 -5.66
CA LYS A 120 15.31 -12.48 -4.88
C LYS A 120 14.77 -11.27 -4.11
N GLN A 121 13.61 -10.72 -4.51
CA GLN A 121 12.97 -9.64 -3.78
C GLN A 121 12.14 -10.17 -2.61
N ILE A 122 11.72 -11.43 -2.64
CA ILE A 122 10.88 -12.05 -1.60
C ILE A 122 11.71 -12.36 -0.34
N GLU A 123 12.99 -12.69 -0.48
CA GLU A 123 13.85 -13.15 0.63
C GLU A 123 14.65 -12.06 1.36
N ASN A 124 14.81 -10.86 0.78
CA ASN A 124 15.68 -9.81 1.32
C ASN A 124 14.94 -8.70 2.12
N GLY A 125 13.69 -8.93 2.56
CA GLY A 125 12.85 -7.92 3.22
C GLY A 125 12.14 -8.38 4.48
#